data_AF-A0A9N7N329-F1
#
_entry.id   AF-A0A9N7N329-F1
#
_cell.length_a   1.000
_cell.length_b   1.000
_cell.length_c   1.000
_cell.angle_alpha   90.00
_cell.angle_beta   90.00
_cell.angle_gamma   90.00
#
_symmetry.space_group_name_H-M   'P 1'
#
loop_
_entity.id
_entity.type
_entity.pdbx_description
1 polymer ?
#
loop_
_entity_poly.entity_id
_entity_poly.type
_entity_poly.pdbx_seq_one_letter_code
_entity_poly.pdbx_strand_id
1 'polypeptide(L)'
;DYQKEFERIASRVRDWPEAALVGTFVGGLKAELAAEVRLDRPGSMRAAIESARLHEDHLVAIRKARASELRTETKRTTEEQAARAESKPLGETVRTTSNIRRLTDKEMQRRREKGLCYSCNEKFTPGHRCKGKEVF
;
A
#
# COMPACT_ATOMS: atom_id res chain seq x y z
N ASP A 1 14.78 5.34 -19.70
CA ASP A 1 16.21 5.72 -19.83
C ASP A 1 17.20 4.58 -19.60
N TYR A 2 16.99 3.72 -18.59
CA TYR A 2 17.91 2.62 -18.26
C TYR A 2 18.33 1.74 -19.46
N GLN A 3 17.38 1.26 -20.27
CA GLN A 3 17.69 0.40 -21.42
C GLN A 3 18.68 1.05 -22.41
N LYS A 4 18.46 2.33 -22.77
CA LYS A 4 19.32 3.03 -23.75
C LYS A 4 20.75 3.16 -23.23
N GLU A 5 20.90 3.47 -21.95
CA GLU A 5 22.21 3.59 -21.32
C GLU A 5 22.90 2.24 -21.21
N PHE A 6 22.15 1.18 -20.89
CA PHE A 6 22.67 -0.18 -20.91
C PHE A 6 23.17 -0.58 -22.30
N GLU A 7 22.37 -0.37 -23.36
CA GLU A 7 22.75 -0.66 -24.75
C GLU A 7 23.99 0.14 -25.19
N ARG A 8 24.09 1.40 -24.79
CA ARG A 8 25.25 2.27 -25.06
C ARG A 8 26.53 1.71 -24.44
N ILE A 9 26.47 1.14 -23.23
CA ILE A 9 27.64 0.56 -22.56
C ILE A 9 27.92 -0.85 -23.09
N ALA A 10 26.88 -1.67 -23.24
CA ALA A 10 26.97 -3.04 -23.73
C ALA A 10 27.59 -3.11 -25.13
N SER A 11 27.30 -2.13 -26.01
CA SER A 11 27.93 -2.05 -27.34
C SER A 11 29.45 -1.89 -27.34
N ARG A 12 30.06 -1.47 -26.22
CA ARG A 12 31.51 -1.35 -26.06
C ARG A 12 32.18 -2.64 -25.62
N VAL A 13 31.38 -3.60 -25.15
CA VAL A 13 31.86 -4.88 -24.63
C VAL A 13 31.71 -5.92 -25.73
N ARG A 14 32.83 -6.48 -26.18
CA ARG A 14 32.87 -7.54 -27.19
C ARG A 14 32.93 -8.92 -26.53
N ASP A 15 32.38 -9.91 -27.23
CA ASP A 15 32.49 -11.34 -26.91
C ASP A 15 31.91 -11.77 -25.54
N TRP A 16 30.95 -11.01 -25.02
CA TRP A 16 30.23 -11.43 -23.81
C TRP A 16 29.16 -12.46 -24.12
N PRO A 17 29.05 -13.53 -23.30
CA PRO A 17 27.97 -14.47 -23.44
C PRO A 17 26.64 -13.78 -23.15
N GLU A 18 25.60 -14.10 -23.92
CA GLU A 18 24.29 -13.46 -23.80
C GLU A 18 23.71 -13.63 -22.39
N ALA A 19 23.95 -14.77 -21.73
CA ALA A 19 23.56 -15.00 -20.35
C ALA A 19 24.19 -13.99 -19.36
N ALA A 20 25.43 -13.53 -19.60
CA ALA A 20 26.06 -12.50 -18.76
C ALA A 20 25.47 -11.11 -19.03
N LEU A 21 25.14 -10.79 -20.29
CA LEU A 21 24.42 -9.56 -20.64
C LEU A 21 23.03 -9.53 -19.99
N VAL A 22 22.28 -10.63 -20.07
CA VAL A 22 20.98 -10.76 -19.41
C VAL A 22 21.14 -10.65 -17.90
N GLY A 23 22.11 -11.35 -17.31
CA GLY A 23 22.36 -11.32 -15.87
C GLY A 23 22.70 -9.93 -15.35
N THR A 24 23.53 -9.17 -16.10
CA THR A 24 23.89 -7.79 -15.74
C THR A 24 22.74 -6.82 -15.95
N PHE A 25 21.96 -6.96 -17.03
CA PHE A 25 20.75 -6.19 -17.24
C PHE A 25 19.74 -6.38 -16.10
N VAL A 26 19.41 -7.64 -15.79
CA VAL A 26 18.48 -7.97 -14.70
C VAL A 26 19.03 -7.52 -13.35
N GLY A 27 20.35 -7.55 -13.15
CA GLY A 27 21.01 -7.04 -11.95
C GLY A 27 20.89 -5.52 -11.75
N GLY A 28 20.71 -4.75 -12.81
CA GLY A 28 20.51 -3.29 -12.73
C GLY A 28 19.06 -2.84 -12.69
N LEU A 29 18.09 -3.76 -12.80
CA LEU A 29 16.67 -3.45 -12.62
C LEU A 29 16.34 -3.20 -11.13
N LYS A 30 15.22 -2.49 -10.89
CA LYS A 30 14.65 -2.37 -9.53
C LYS A 30 14.35 -3.77 -8.99
N ALA A 31 14.57 -3.99 -7.69
CA ALA A 31 14.41 -5.31 -7.06
C ALA A 31 13.05 -5.98 -7.34
N GLU A 32 11.97 -5.19 -7.31
CA GLU A 32 10.61 -5.64 -7.63
C GLU A 32 10.46 -6.15 -9.07
N LEU A 33 11.12 -5.53 -10.05
CA LEU A 33 11.12 -5.98 -11.43
C LEU A 33 12.11 -7.13 -11.65
N ALA A 34 13.28 -7.04 -11.03
CA ALA A 34 14.32 -8.05 -11.16
C ALA A 34 13.85 -9.42 -10.65
N ALA A 35 13.05 -9.46 -9.58
CA ALA A 35 12.49 -10.70 -9.06
C ALA A 35 11.59 -11.39 -10.09
N GLU A 36 10.67 -10.64 -10.70
CA GLU A 36 9.73 -11.18 -11.70
C GLU A 36 10.44 -11.62 -12.97
N VAL A 37 11.34 -10.78 -13.49
CA VAL A 37 12.12 -11.12 -14.70
C VAL A 37 13.00 -12.35 -14.46
N ARG A 38 13.47 -12.61 -13.23
CA ARG A 38 14.21 -13.84 -12.89
C ARG A 38 13.31 -15.08 -12.89
N LEU A 39 12.03 -14.94 -12.53
CA LEU A 39 11.07 -16.04 -12.59
C LEU A 39 10.78 -16.45 -14.04
N ASP A 40 10.70 -15.48 -14.95
CA ASP A 40 10.48 -15.72 -16.37
C ASP A 40 11.65 -16.41 -17.09
N ARG A 41 12.85 -16.39 -16.49
CA ARG A 41 14.09 -16.97 -17.04
C ARG A 41 14.32 -16.61 -18.52
N PRO A 42 14.43 -15.32 -18.86
CA PRO A 42 14.64 -14.90 -20.23
C PRO A 42 15.94 -15.48 -20.80
N GLY A 43 15.82 -16.16 -21.94
CA GLY A 43 16.97 -16.72 -22.67
C GLY A 43 17.69 -15.73 -23.57
N SER A 44 17.17 -14.51 -23.73
CA SER A 44 17.77 -13.47 -24.57
C SER A 44 17.60 -12.08 -23.99
N MET A 45 18.45 -11.14 -24.43
CA MET A 45 18.35 -9.73 -24.03
C MET A 45 16.99 -9.13 -24.37
N ARG A 46 16.47 -9.44 -25.56
CA ARG A 46 15.15 -8.95 -26.00
C ARG A 46 14.04 -9.45 -25.07
N ALA A 47 14.04 -10.74 -24.74
CA ALA A 47 13.06 -11.33 -23.83
C ALA A 47 13.12 -10.70 -22.43
N ALA A 48 14.32 -10.43 -21.91
CA ALA A 48 14.50 -9.77 -20.62
C ALA A 48 13.92 -8.34 -20.61
N ILE A 49 14.12 -7.59 -21.70
CA ILE A 49 13.58 -6.23 -21.86
C ILE A 49 12.05 -6.26 -21.96
N GLU A 50 11.49 -7.15 -22.77
CA GLU A 50 10.04 -7.29 -22.94
C GLU A 50 9.36 -7.67 -21.62
N SER A 51 9.89 -8.67 -20.91
CA SER A 51 9.40 -9.07 -19.59
C SER A 51 9.48 -7.93 -18.57
N ALA A 52 10.61 -7.20 -18.52
CA ALA A 52 10.77 -6.08 -17.59
C ALA A 52 9.73 -4.97 -17.81
N ARG A 53 9.44 -4.65 -19.08
CA ARG A 53 8.41 -3.66 -19.44
C ARG A 53 7.01 -4.11 -19.04
N LEU A 54 6.66 -5.36 -19.31
CA LEU A 54 5.34 -5.90 -18.96
C LEU A 54 5.11 -5.83 -17.43
N HIS A 55 6.12 -6.20 -16.65
CA HIS A 55 6.04 -6.13 -15.20
C HIS A 55 5.99 -4.69 -14.68
N GLU A 56 6.70 -3.74 -15.32
CA GLU A 56 6.62 -2.33 -14.99
C GLU A 56 5.21 -1.77 -15.22
N ASP A 57 4.62 -2.07 -16.38
CA ASP A 57 3.25 -1.66 -16.72
C ASP A 57 2.24 -2.21 -15.73
N HIS A 58 2.37 -3.50 -15.37
CA HIS A 58 1.50 -4.16 -14.39
C HIS A 58 1.61 -3.48 -13.01
N LEU A 59 2.82 -3.21 -12.53
CA LEU A 59 3.02 -2.52 -11.25
C LEU A 59 2.47 -1.09 -11.27
N VAL A 60 2.62 -0.37 -12.38
CA VAL A 60 2.05 0.98 -12.54
C VAL A 60 0.52 0.92 -12.51
N ALA A 61 -0.09 -0.06 -13.18
CA ALA A 61 -1.54 -0.25 -13.19
C ALA A 61 -2.08 -0.54 -11.78
N ILE A 62 -1.45 -1.48 -11.05
CA ILE A 62 -1.83 -1.80 -9.66
C ILE A 62 -1.72 -0.56 -8.76
N ARG A 63 -0.63 0.20 -8.86
CA ARG A 63 -0.43 1.42 -8.06
C ARG A 63 -1.51 2.47 -8.36
N LYS A 64 -1.87 2.65 -9.63
CA LYS A 64 -2.96 3.57 -10.04
C LYS A 64 -4.31 3.11 -9.50
N ALA A 65 -4.63 1.82 -9.63
CA ALA A 65 -5.86 1.24 -9.12
C ALA A 65 -5.98 1.46 -7.61
N ARG A 66 -4.95 1.10 -6.84
CA ARG A 66 -4.93 1.30 -5.38
C ARG A 66 -5.02 2.77 -4.96
N ALA A 67 -4.38 3.67 -5.70
CA ALA A 67 -4.49 5.11 -5.45
C ALA A 67 -5.91 5.64 -5.73
N SER A 68 -6.60 5.09 -6.73
CA SER A 68 -7.99 5.43 -7.03
C SER A 68 -8.95 4.90 -5.97
N GLU A 69 -8.76 3.67 -5.49
CA GLU A 69 -9.56 3.08 -4.41
C GLU A 69 -9.50 3.93 -3.15
N LEU A 70 -8.29 4.30 -2.71
CA LEU A 70 -8.09 5.15 -1.53
C LEU A 70 -8.77 6.52 -1.68
N ARG A 71 -8.78 7.11 -2.88
CA ARG A 71 -9.49 8.36 -3.16
C ARG A 71 -11.01 8.19 -3.12
N THR A 72 -11.55 7.08 -3.64
CA THR A 72 -13.00 6.81 -3.57
C THR A 72 -13.48 6.51 -2.15
N GLU A 73 -12.64 5.89 -1.33
CA GLU A 73 -12.95 5.66 0.09
C GLU A 73 -12.94 6.98 0.87
N THR A 74 -11.94 7.83 0.63
CA THR A 74 -11.89 9.17 1.24
C THR A 74 -13.10 10.03 0.84
N LYS A 75 -13.51 10.03 -0.44
CA LYS A 75 -14.68 10.78 -0.91
C LYS A 75 -16.00 10.28 -0.33
N ARG A 76 -16.20 8.96 -0.25
CA ARG A 76 -17.40 8.35 0.36
C ARG A 76 -17.53 8.73 1.83
N THR A 77 -16.42 8.77 2.58
CA THR A 77 -16.47 9.21 3.99
C THR A 77 -16.82 10.69 4.17
N THR A 78 -16.51 11.55 3.19
CA THR A 78 -16.87 12.98 3.26
C THR A 78 -18.29 13.29 2.77
N GLU A 79 -18.80 12.59 1.75
CA GLU A 79 -20.17 12.80 1.25
C GLU A 79 -21.24 12.22 2.20
N GLU A 80 -20.96 11.08 2.85
CA GLU A 80 -21.88 10.47 3.83
C GLU A 80 -21.93 11.25 5.18
N GLN A 81 -20.94 12.11 5.44
CA GLN A 81 -20.92 13.00 6.61
C GLN A 81 -21.58 14.37 6.37
N ALA A 82 -21.77 14.79 5.11
CA ALA A 82 -22.50 16.01 4.77
C ALA A 82 -24.02 15.79 4.70
N ALA A 83 -24.47 14.61 4.26
CA ALA A 83 -25.90 14.26 4.20
C ALA A 83 -26.51 13.85 5.56
N ARG A 84 -25.69 13.66 6.61
CA ARG A 84 -26.14 13.22 7.95
C ARG A 84 -26.03 14.31 9.02
N ALA A 85 -26.22 15.58 8.63
CA ALA A 85 -26.40 16.69 9.56
C ALA A 85 -27.86 16.87 10.02
N GLU A 86 -28.83 16.19 9.38
CA GLU A 86 -30.25 16.28 9.72
C GLU A 86 -30.87 14.89 9.97
N SER A 87 -30.45 14.22 11.03
CA SER A 87 -31.29 13.26 11.79
C SER A 87 -30.47 12.54 12.88
N LYS A 88 -30.82 12.82 14.13
CA LYS A 88 -30.61 11.94 15.28
C LYS A 88 -31.89 11.11 15.49
N PRO A 89 -31.85 10.00 16.26
CA PRO A 89 -30.82 8.96 16.32
C PRO A 89 -31.47 7.55 16.19
N LEU A 90 -30.64 6.50 16.14
CA LEU A 90 -30.80 5.14 16.76
C LEU A 90 -30.10 4.07 15.92
N GLY A 91 -29.48 3.11 16.61
CA GLY A 91 -29.31 1.74 16.12
C GLY A 91 -28.02 1.40 15.37
N GLU A 92 -27.02 0.96 16.13
CA GLU A 92 -26.31 -0.32 15.95
C GLU A 92 -26.09 -0.86 14.51
N THR A 93 -24.83 -0.83 14.05
CA THR A 93 -24.33 -1.89 13.17
C THR A 93 -22.90 -2.24 13.56
N VAL A 94 -22.80 -3.41 14.18
CA VAL A 94 -21.57 -4.15 14.43
C VAL A 94 -20.95 -4.53 13.08
N ARG A 95 -19.69 -4.14 12.87
CA ARG A 95 -18.80 -4.82 11.93
C ARG A 95 -17.56 -5.24 12.69
N THR A 96 -17.60 -6.49 13.13
CA THR A 96 -16.47 -7.26 13.61
C THR A 96 -15.52 -7.51 12.44
N THR A 97 -14.25 -7.15 12.61
CA THR A 97 -13.07 -7.99 12.33
C THR A 97 -11.80 -7.16 12.54
N SER A 98 -10.85 -7.76 13.26
CA SER A 98 -9.49 -7.29 13.61
C SER A 98 -9.36 -6.34 14.83
N ASN A 99 -8.69 -6.87 15.86
CA ASN A 99 -8.55 -6.35 17.23
C ASN A 99 -7.62 -5.13 17.39
N ILE A 100 -7.63 -4.21 16.42
CA ILE A 100 -7.05 -2.87 16.57
C ILE A 100 -8.14 -1.87 16.16
N ARG A 101 -9.02 -1.53 17.11
CA ARG A 101 -10.00 -0.45 16.94
C ARG A 101 -9.23 0.88 16.79
N ARG A 102 -8.94 1.29 15.56
CA ARG A 102 -8.44 2.64 15.25
C ARG A 102 -9.56 3.63 15.51
N LEU A 103 -9.38 4.52 16.49
CA LEU A 103 -10.32 5.62 16.70
C LEU A 103 -10.20 6.61 15.54
N THR A 104 -11.34 7.10 15.06
CA THR A 104 -11.37 8.23 14.12
C THR A 104 -10.99 9.52 14.84
N ASP A 105 -10.51 10.54 14.12
CA ASP A 105 -10.06 11.81 14.72
C ASP A 105 -11.15 12.50 15.53
N LYS A 106 -12.40 12.46 15.02
CA LYS A 106 -13.58 12.98 15.73
C LYS A 106 -13.85 12.24 17.03
N GLU A 107 -13.66 10.92 17.05
CA GLU A 107 -13.81 10.11 18.26
C GLU A 107 -12.67 10.37 19.25
N MET A 108 -11.43 10.51 18.76
CA MET A 108 -10.29 10.92 19.59
C MET A 108 -10.52 12.30 20.23
N GLN A 109 -11.01 13.27 19.46
CA GLN A 109 -11.28 14.61 19.97
C GLN A 109 -12.40 14.60 21.00
N ARG A 110 -13.50 13.88 20.74
CA ARG A 110 -14.59 13.70 21.72
C ARG A 110 -14.12 13.05 23.01
N ARG A 111 -13.17 12.10 22.93
CA ARG A 111 -12.57 11.47 24.11
C ARG A 111 -11.62 12.39 24.85
N ARG A 112 -10.83 13.22 24.16
CA ARG A 112 -10.01 14.27 24.79
C ARG A 112 -10.86 15.28 25.55
N GLU A 113 -11.91 15.80 24.92
CA GLU A 113 -12.84 16.77 25.52
C GLU A 113 -13.53 16.20 26.76
N LYS A 114 -13.87 14.90 26.75
CA LYS A 114 -14.53 14.23 27.86
C LYS A 114 -13.56 13.59 28.87
N GLY A 115 -12.25 13.69 28.64
CA GLY A 115 -11.24 13.03 29.46
C GLY A 115 -11.43 11.52 29.56
N LEU A 116 -11.81 10.86 28.46
CA LEU A 116 -12.02 9.41 28.40
C LEU A 116 -10.79 8.70 27.86
N CYS A 117 -10.57 7.47 28.33
CA CYS A 117 -9.52 6.60 27.85
C CYS A 117 -9.73 6.27 26.36
N TYR A 118 -8.65 6.07 25.60
CA TYR A 118 -8.74 5.66 24.20
C TYR A 118 -9.09 4.19 24.04
N SER A 119 -8.78 3.36 25.04
CA SER A 119 -8.99 1.90 24.98
C SER A 119 -10.25 1.41 25.68
N CYS A 120 -10.80 2.18 26.62
CA CYS A 120 -12.07 1.90 27.30
C CYS A 120 -12.93 3.17 27.40
N ASN A 121 -14.20 3.04 27.76
CA ASN A 121 -15.12 4.17 27.87
C ASN A 121 -15.11 4.83 29.27
N GLU A 122 -14.04 4.64 30.05
CA GLU A 122 -13.87 5.19 31.40
C GLU A 122 -13.03 6.48 31.39
N LYS A 123 -13.10 7.26 32.48
CA LYS A 123 -12.29 8.47 32.65
C LYS A 123 -10.79 8.15 32.72
N PHE A 124 -10.01 8.88 31.93
CA PHE A 124 -8.56 8.78 31.87
C PHE A 124 -7.95 9.67 32.97
N THR A 125 -7.63 9.06 34.11
CA THR A 125 -6.90 9.69 35.21
C THR A 125 -5.45 9.23 35.24
N PRO A 126 -4.51 10.01 35.80
CA PRO A 126 -3.14 9.54 36.04
C PRO A 126 -3.17 8.27 36.90
N GLY A 127 -2.67 7.15 36.37
CA GLY A 127 -2.77 5.82 37.00
C GLY A 127 -3.91 4.93 36.47
N HIS A 128 -4.69 5.38 35.49
CA HIS A 128 -5.74 4.59 34.86
C HIS A 128 -5.15 3.35 34.16
N ARG A 129 -5.64 2.16 34.54
CA ARG A 129 -5.32 0.88 33.91
C ARG A 129 -6.63 0.26 33.44
N CYS A 130 -6.78 0.09 32.12
CA CYS A 130 -8.00 -0.48 31.55
C CYS A 130 -8.24 -1.88 32.13
N LYS A 131 -9.34 -2.06 32.86
CA LYS A 131 -9.79 -3.38 33.31
C LYS A 131 -10.36 -4.12 32.11
N GLY A 132 -9.56 -5.01 31.53
CA GLY A 132 -10.03 -6.00 30.56
C GLY A 132 -10.42 -5.45 29.19
N LYS A 133 -9.74 -5.93 28.15
CA LYS A 133 -10.29 -5.90 26.79
C LYS A 133 -11.47 -6.86 26.79
N GLU A 134 -12.66 -6.41 27.12
CA GLU A 134 -13.88 -7.17 26.84
C GLU A 134 -14.10 -7.10 25.32
N VAL A 135 -13.50 -8.10 24.66
CA VAL A 135 -13.76 -8.44 23.27
C VAL A 135 -15.16 -9.07 23.27
N PHE A 136 -16.16 -8.24 22.99
CA PHE A 136 -17.41 -8.69 22.36
C PHE A 136 -17.29 -8.43 20.86
#